data_AF-A0A2N2BS27-F1
#
_entry.id   AF-A0A2N2BS27-F1
#
_cell.length_a   1.000
_cell.length_b   1.000
_cell.length_c   1.000
_cell.angle_alpha   90.00
_cell.angle_beta   90.00
_cell.angle_gamma   90.00
#
_symmetry.space_group_name_H-M   'P 1'
#
loop_
_entity.id
_entity.type
_entity.pdbx_description
1 polymer ?
#
loop_
_entity_poly.entity_id
_entity_poly.type
_entity_poly.pdbx_seq_one_letter_code
_entity_poly.pdbx_strand_id
1 'polypeptide(L)'
;MNPITAGKERTDNYDFQFRADDTNFYFAFKLNKAPIGTDTYFGNGIGTNLRLWIKTNDAATVYTHFLNVAYKNGTAVTTCHENESLTENKRKDVADWAGLDIGATYGSDYWYVEVTLPFASIGATDSANFFVSCSSPLAIDTTVEAGKVQPTNNSLSYGKWATSPHSTWDVDADINIVFADVKLGEKIILPPPP
;
A
#
# COMPACT_ATOMS: atom_id res chain seq x y z
N MET A 1 0.57 13.90 -12.90
CA MET A 1 -0.25 12.67 -13.11
C MET A 1 -1.23 13.02 -14.21
N ASN A 2 -1.13 12.44 -15.41
CA ASN A 2 -2.16 12.65 -16.42
C ASN A 2 -3.37 11.80 -16.01
N PRO A 3 -4.54 12.40 -15.71
CA PRO A 3 -5.73 11.62 -15.46
C PRO A 3 -6.04 10.77 -16.71
N ILE A 4 -6.70 9.64 -16.47
CA ILE A 4 -7.25 8.78 -17.53
C ILE A 4 -7.91 9.67 -18.59
N THR A 5 -7.60 9.45 -19.86
CA THR A 5 -8.27 10.15 -20.97
C THR A 5 -9.78 10.13 -20.74
N ALA A 6 -10.40 11.31 -20.70
CA ALA A 6 -11.83 11.44 -20.41
C ALA A 6 -12.65 10.46 -21.28
N GLY A 7 -13.51 9.65 -20.64
CA GLY A 7 -14.38 8.67 -21.31
C GLY A 7 -13.88 7.23 -21.36
N LYS A 8 -12.71 6.89 -20.79
CA LYS A 8 -12.32 5.49 -20.56
C LYS A 8 -12.63 5.07 -19.13
N GLU A 9 -13.61 4.20 -18.97
CA GLU A 9 -13.88 3.52 -17.70
C GLU A 9 -12.84 2.39 -17.48
N ARG A 10 -12.33 2.29 -16.25
CA ARG A 10 -11.51 1.15 -15.81
C ARG A 10 -12.31 0.40 -14.76
N THR A 11 -12.39 -0.92 -14.90
CA THR A 11 -13.02 -1.81 -13.93
C THR A 11 -12.08 -2.22 -12.80
N ASP A 12 -10.80 -1.84 -12.92
CA ASP A 12 -9.76 -2.10 -11.92
C ASP A 12 -10.21 -1.56 -10.57
N ASN A 13 -10.28 -2.43 -9.57
CA ASN A 13 -10.61 -2.10 -8.21
C ASN A 13 -9.79 -3.00 -7.27
N TYR A 14 -9.78 -2.65 -5.99
CA TYR A 14 -9.11 -3.45 -4.97
C TYR A 14 -9.91 -3.47 -3.68
N ASP A 15 -9.71 -4.54 -2.93
CA ASP A 15 -10.21 -4.73 -1.58
C ASP A 15 -9.03 -4.78 -0.61
N PHE A 16 -9.27 -4.44 0.65
CA PHE A 16 -8.28 -4.61 1.70
C PHE A 16 -8.89 -4.79 3.07
N GLN A 17 -8.08 -5.31 3.98
CA GLN A 17 -8.41 -5.43 5.40
C GLN A 17 -7.19 -5.10 6.26
N PHE A 18 -7.46 -4.46 7.39
CA PHE A 18 -6.49 -4.24 8.46
C PHE A 18 -6.84 -5.07 9.69
N ARG A 19 -5.81 -5.57 10.35
CA ARG A 19 -5.83 -6.20 11.67
C ARG A 19 -4.60 -5.74 12.47
N ALA A 20 -4.64 -5.88 13.78
CA ALA A 20 -3.49 -5.59 14.64
C ALA A 20 -3.48 -6.51 15.86
N ASP A 21 -2.31 -6.63 16.49
CA ASP A 21 -2.20 -7.06 17.88
C ASP A 21 -1.37 -6.04 18.66
N ASP A 22 -0.89 -6.41 19.85
CA ASP A 22 -0.10 -5.50 20.69
C ASP A 22 1.29 -5.17 20.11
N THR A 23 1.72 -5.86 19.05
CA THR A 23 3.08 -5.80 18.49
C THR A 23 3.13 -5.52 16.99
N ASN A 24 2.15 -6.02 16.23
CA ASN A 24 2.17 -6.02 14.78
C ASN A 24 0.88 -5.45 14.20
N PHE A 25 1.07 -4.77 13.08
CA PHE A 25 0.03 -4.51 12.10
C PHE A 25 -0.01 -5.63 11.07
N TYR A 26 -1.21 -6.03 10.68
CA TYR A 26 -1.47 -6.99 9.62
C TYR A 26 -2.34 -6.36 8.54
N PHE A 27 -1.92 -6.48 7.30
CA PHE A 27 -2.63 -5.93 6.15
C PHE A 27 -2.77 -6.97 5.05
N ALA A 28 -4.01 -7.18 4.62
CA ALA A 28 -4.32 -7.98 3.45
C ALA A 28 -4.88 -7.08 2.36
N PHE A 29 -4.39 -7.26 1.13
CA PHE A 29 -4.78 -6.51 -0.05
C PHE A 29 -5.09 -7.46 -1.19
N LYS A 30 -6.14 -7.15 -1.95
CA LYS A 30 -6.49 -7.84 -3.20
C LYS A 30 -6.72 -6.82 -4.29
N LEU A 31 -5.92 -6.89 -5.35
CA LEU A 31 -6.24 -6.26 -6.62
C LEU A 31 -7.11 -7.22 -7.45
N ASN A 32 -8.27 -6.76 -7.91
CA ASN A 32 -9.20 -7.55 -8.73
C ASN A 32 -8.83 -7.49 -10.23
N LYS A 33 -7.56 -7.79 -10.54
CA LYS A 33 -6.99 -8.01 -11.87
C LYS A 33 -5.61 -8.66 -11.77
N ALA A 34 -5.11 -9.22 -12.87
CA ALA A 34 -3.70 -9.61 -12.96
C ALA A 34 -2.77 -8.40 -12.73
N PRO A 35 -1.70 -8.56 -11.94
CA PRO A 35 -0.68 -7.53 -11.79
C PRO A 35 0.20 -7.47 -13.04
N ILE A 36 0.72 -6.28 -13.33
CA ILE A 36 1.50 -5.97 -14.54
C ILE A 36 2.89 -5.52 -14.11
N GLY A 37 3.92 -6.20 -14.58
CA GLY A 37 5.29 -5.79 -14.35
C GLY A 37 6.29 -6.78 -14.93
N THR A 38 7.45 -6.27 -15.32
CA THR A 38 8.58 -7.05 -15.85
C THR A 38 9.83 -6.77 -15.02
N ASP A 39 10.96 -7.39 -15.37
CA ASP A 39 12.23 -7.11 -14.69
C ASP A 39 12.70 -5.66 -14.83
N THR A 40 12.25 -4.97 -15.88
CA THR A 40 12.63 -3.58 -16.21
C THR A 40 11.52 -2.58 -15.89
N TYR A 41 10.26 -3.00 -15.99
CA TYR A 41 9.11 -2.13 -15.79
C TYR A 41 8.31 -2.60 -14.58
N PHE A 42 8.66 -2.11 -13.39
CA PHE A 42 7.99 -2.42 -12.14
C PHE A 42 8.04 -1.22 -11.19
N GLY A 43 7.18 -1.22 -10.17
CA GLY A 43 7.13 -0.18 -9.15
C GLY A 43 6.18 0.97 -9.48
N ASN A 44 6.09 1.92 -8.56
CA ASN A 44 5.10 2.99 -8.57
C ASN A 44 5.09 3.80 -9.86
N GLY A 45 3.95 3.77 -10.58
CA GLY A 45 3.77 4.46 -11.85
C GLY A 45 4.31 3.71 -13.08
N ILE A 46 5.12 2.68 -12.89
CA ILE A 46 5.81 1.95 -13.96
C ILE A 46 5.16 0.57 -14.17
N GLY A 47 4.79 -0.11 -13.09
CA GLY A 47 4.03 -1.35 -13.07
C GLY A 47 2.95 -1.33 -11.99
N THR A 48 2.41 -2.50 -11.67
CA THR A 48 1.48 -2.67 -10.54
C THR A 48 2.25 -2.51 -9.23
N ASN A 49 1.79 -1.55 -8.41
CA ASN A 49 2.42 -1.18 -7.16
C ASN A 49 1.36 -0.86 -6.12
N LEU A 50 1.34 -1.64 -5.05
CA LEU A 50 0.66 -1.32 -3.82
C LEU A 50 1.52 -0.37 -2.99
N ARG A 51 0.91 0.65 -2.42
CA ARG A 51 1.54 1.51 -1.41
C ARG A 51 0.66 1.63 -0.19
N LEU A 52 1.26 1.33 0.97
CA LEU A 52 0.74 1.69 2.27
C LEU A 52 1.44 2.97 2.73
N TRP A 53 0.64 3.99 3.03
CA TRP A 53 1.08 5.28 3.55
C TRP A 53 0.78 5.29 5.04
N ILE A 54 1.77 5.67 5.85
CA ILE A 54 1.67 5.55 7.31
C ILE A 54 2.08 6.86 7.96
N LYS A 55 1.26 7.35 8.89
CA LYS A 55 1.55 8.50 9.73
C LYS A 55 1.60 8.06 11.18
N THR A 56 2.78 8.18 11.77
CA THR A 56 3.07 7.80 13.17
C THR A 56 3.39 9.01 14.05
N ASN A 57 3.46 10.21 13.47
CA ASN A 57 3.72 11.45 14.18
C ASN A 57 2.52 12.39 14.09
N ASP A 58 1.96 12.77 15.23
CA ASP A 58 0.78 13.64 15.30
C ASP A 58 1.03 15.05 14.75
N ALA A 59 2.25 15.56 14.88
CA ALA A 59 2.63 16.88 14.37
C ALA A 59 2.83 16.91 12.85
N ALA A 60 2.85 15.75 12.17
CA ALA A 60 3.00 15.71 10.72
C ALA A 60 1.70 16.13 10.00
N THR A 61 1.81 16.91 8.93
CA THR A 61 0.71 17.21 7.99
C THR A 61 0.80 16.39 6.70
N VAL A 62 1.71 15.42 6.67
CA VAL A 62 1.96 14.44 5.60
C VAL A 62 2.22 13.07 6.22
N TYR A 63 2.20 12.02 5.41
CA TYR A 63 2.61 10.69 5.85
C TYR A 63 4.11 10.66 6.18
N THR A 64 4.47 9.91 7.23
CA THR A 64 5.85 9.80 7.72
C THR A 64 6.59 8.61 7.14
N HIS A 65 5.87 7.56 6.75
CA HIS A 65 6.44 6.34 6.19
C HIS A 65 5.66 5.86 4.96
N PHE A 66 6.34 5.12 4.09
CA PHE A 66 5.76 4.55 2.88
C PHE A 66 6.33 3.15 2.64
N LEU A 67 5.46 2.15 2.59
CA LEU A 67 5.79 0.81 2.14
C LEU A 67 5.29 0.62 0.72
N ASN A 68 6.18 0.40 -0.23
CA ASN A 68 5.81 -0.10 -1.55
C ASN A 68 5.95 -1.61 -1.62
N VAL A 69 4.96 -2.24 -2.23
CA VAL A 69 5.07 -3.60 -2.73
C VAL A 69 4.83 -3.52 -4.23
N ALA A 70 5.83 -3.88 -5.02
CA ALA A 70 5.80 -3.83 -6.48
C ALA A 70 5.77 -5.23 -7.07
N TYR A 71 4.89 -5.47 -8.04
CA TYR A 71 4.96 -6.71 -8.81
C TYR A 71 6.07 -6.61 -9.87
N LYS A 72 7.01 -7.56 -9.83
CA LYS A 72 8.15 -7.67 -10.75
C LYS A 72 8.26 -9.11 -11.23
N ASN A 73 7.76 -9.37 -12.44
CA ASN A 73 7.93 -10.64 -13.15
C ASN A 73 7.66 -11.89 -12.28
N GLY A 74 6.48 -11.94 -11.64
CA GLY A 74 6.09 -13.06 -10.78
C GLY A 74 6.57 -12.98 -9.34
N THR A 75 7.31 -11.94 -8.97
CA THR A 75 7.80 -11.73 -7.61
C THR A 75 7.27 -10.40 -7.05
N ALA A 76 7.01 -10.34 -5.75
CA ALA A 76 6.79 -9.07 -5.05
C ALA A 76 8.12 -8.49 -4.57
N VAL A 77 8.38 -7.22 -4.87
CA VAL A 77 9.57 -6.48 -4.43
C VAL A 77 9.15 -5.34 -3.53
N THR A 78 9.76 -5.26 -2.35
CA THR A 78 9.48 -4.23 -1.36
C THR A 78 10.44 -3.07 -1.46
N THR A 79 9.96 -1.86 -1.21
CA THR A 79 10.83 -0.74 -0.84
C THR A 79 10.21 0.06 0.30
N CYS A 80 11.03 0.34 1.31
CA CYS A 80 10.66 1.15 2.47
C CYS A 80 11.17 2.57 2.31
N HIS A 81 10.35 3.53 2.72
CA HIS A 81 10.70 4.93 2.68
C HIS A 81 10.23 5.66 3.92
N GLU A 82 10.96 6.70 4.28
CA GLU A 82 10.59 7.66 5.32
C GLU A 82 10.51 9.06 4.72
N ASN A 83 9.74 9.92 5.37
CA ASN A 83 9.65 11.32 5.00
C ASN A 83 10.58 12.16 5.87
N GLU A 84 11.50 12.89 5.24
CA GLU A 84 12.44 13.77 5.96
C GLU A 84 11.80 15.08 6.44
N SER A 85 10.55 15.35 6.02
CA SER A 85 9.77 16.52 6.44
C SER A 85 8.44 16.10 7.04
N LEU A 86 8.01 16.85 8.06
CA LEU A 86 6.69 16.71 8.66
C LEU A 86 5.61 17.50 7.90
N THR A 87 5.98 18.34 6.93
CA THR A 87 5.03 19.23 6.22
C THR A 87 5.06 19.10 4.70
N GLU A 88 6.05 18.42 4.15
CA GLU A 88 6.24 18.23 2.72
C GLU A 88 6.59 16.76 2.45
N ASN A 89 6.25 16.23 1.27
CA ASN A 89 6.69 14.90 0.87
C ASN A 89 8.13 14.91 0.32
N LYS A 90 9.09 14.82 1.23
CA LYS A 90 10.53 14.65 0.98
C LYS A 90 10.93 13.21 1.28
N ARG A 91 10.45 12.31 0.43
CA ARG A 91 10.68 10.86 0.53
C ARG A 91 12.18 10.56 0.44
N LYS A 92 12.66 9.75 1.38
CA LYS A 92 13.99 9.12 1.38
C LYS A 92 13.86 7.61 1.46
N ASP A 93 14.69 6.92 0.69
CA ASP A 93 14.79 5.47 0.73
C ASP A 93 15.54 5.05 2.00
N VAL A 94 14.99 4.06 2.70
CA VAL A 94 15.58 3.50 3.93
C VAL A 94 15.78 1.99 3.76
N ALA A 95 16.55 1.40 4.68
CA ALA A 95 16.64 -0.05 4.74
C ALA A 95 15.26 -0.66 5.05
N ASP A 96 15.08 -1.93 4.71
CA ASP A 96 13.85 -2.64 5.06
C ASP A 96 13.63 -2.61 6.58
N TRP A 97 12.39 -2.37 6.96
CA TRP A 97 12.01 -2.30 8.36
C TRP A 97 12.18 -3.67 9.03
N ALA A 98 12.80 -3.67 10.21
CA ALA A 98 13.10 -4.91 10.93
C ALA A 98 11.82 -5.70 11.22
N GLY A 99 11.78 -6.97 10.80
CA GLY A 99 10.64 -7.86 11.01
C GLY A 99 9.45 -7.63 10.06
N LEU A 100 9.59 -6.75 9.05
CA LEU A 100 8.64 -6.67 7.94
C LEU A 100 8.63 -8.01 7.20
N ASP A 101 7.44 -8.59 7.05
CA ASP A 101 7.22 -9.82 6.29
C ASP A 101 6.12 -9.63 5.26
N ILE A 102 6.36 -10.12 4.03
CA ILE A 102 5.44 -9.98 2.90
C ILE A 102 5.19 -11.34 2.26
N GLY A 103 3.92 -11.72 2.24
CA GLY A 103 3.39 -12.80 1.40
C GLY A 103 2.74 -12.22 0.15
N ALA A 104 2.94 -12.85 -1.02
CA ALA A 104 2.22 -12.45 -2.23
C ALA A 104 1.90 -13.66 -3.11
N THR A 105 0.72 -13.63 -3.72
CA THR A 105 0.31 -14.60 -4.75
C THR A 105 -0.46 -13.87 -5.85
N TYR A 106 -0.38 -14.37 -7.07
CA TYR A 106 -1.00 -13.74 -8.24
C TYR A 106 -1.63 -14.78 -9.15
N GLY A 107 -2.60 -14.34 -9.95
CA GLY A 107 -3.32 -15.16 -10.92
C GLY A 107 -3.71 -14.33 -12.15
N SER A 108 -4.49 -14.95 -13.03
CA SER A 108 -4.98 -14.29 -14.26
C SER A 108 -5.92 -13.12 -14.01
N ASP A 109 -6.49 -13.03 -12.81
CA ASP A 109 -7.53 -12.07 -12.43
C ASP A 109 -7.33 -11.49 -11.02
N TYR A 110 -6.20 -11.77 -10.36
CA TYR A 110 -5.92 -11.23 -9.04
C TYR A 110 -4.43 -10.99 -8.75
N TRP A 111 -4.19 -10.12 -7.77
CA TRP A 111 -2.96 -10.07 -7.00
C TRP A 111 -3.29 -9.90 -5.52
N TYR A 112 -2.87 -10.86 -4.70
CA TYR A 112 -2.99 -10.79 -3.24
C TYR A 112 -1.64 -10.46 -2.63
N VAL A 113 -1.66 -9.57 -1.64
CA VAL A 113 -0.50 -9.21 -0.83
C VAL A 113 -0.92 -9.24 0.63
N GLU A 114 -0.12 -9.91 1.46
CA GLU A 114 -0.24 -9.92 2.91
C GLU A 114 1.03 -9.31 3.50
N VAL A 115 0.85 -8.45 4.51
CA VAL A 115 1.92 -7.69 5.16
C VAL A 115 1.80 -7.92 6.67
N THR A 116 2.90 -8.30 7.30
CA THR A 116 3.11 -8.18 8.75
C THR A 116 4.14 -7.09 8.99
N LEU A 117 3.76 -6.08 9.78
CA LEU A 117 4.59 -4.91 10.06
C LEU A 117 4.66 -4.66 11.57
N PRO A 118 5.82 -4.87 12.22
CA PRO A 118 6.00 -4.52 13.62
C PRO A 118 5.85 -3.02 13.86
N PHE A 119 5.05 -2.60 14.85
CA PHE A 119 4.86 -1.16 15.13
C PHE A 119 6.16 -0.45 15.54
N ALA A 120 7.01 -1.15 16.28
CA ALA A 120 8.31 -0.64 16.70
C ALA A 120 9.22 -0.29 15.51
N SER A 121 9.09 -0.96 14.36
CA SER A 121 9.95 -0.71 13.20
C SER A 121 9.60 0.58 12.45
N ILE A 122 8.42 1.16 12.70
CA ILE A 122 7.95 2.46 12.18
C ILE A 122 7.80 3.51 13.29
N GLY A 123 8.33 3.21 14.49
CA GLY A 123 8.30 4.11 15.65
C GLY A 123 6.90 4.42 16.18
N ALA A 124 5.91 3.55 15.94
CA ALA A 124 4.55 3.74 16.43
C ALA A 124 4.37 3.07 17.80
N THR A 125 3.78 3.79 18.77
CA THR A 125 3.65 3.31 20.17
C THR A 125 2.22 2.92 20.54
N ASP A 126 1.24 3.75 20.19
CA ASP A 126 -0.15 3.58 20.64
C ASP A 126 -1.16 3.50 19.49
N SER A 127 -0.88 4.21 18.40
CA SER A 127 -1.69 4.21 17.19
C SER A 127 -0.87 4.63 15.98
N ALA A 128 -1.42 4.38 14.79
CA ALA A 128 -0.92 4.93 13.54
C ALA A 128 -2.07 5.10 12.54
N ASN A 129 -1.94 6.10 11.67
CA ASN A 129 -2.90 6.34 10.61
C ASN A 129 -2.40 5.73 9.30
N PHE A 130 -3.29 5.02 8.62
CA PHE A 130 -2.98 4.28 7.41
C PHE A 130 -3.82 4.74 6.24
N PHE A 131 -3.21 4.76 5.06
CA PHE A 131 -3.90 4.98 3.80
C PHE A 131 -3.37 4.04 2.74
N VAL A 132 -4.25 3.51 1.89
CA VAL A 132 -3.92 2.53 0.87
C VAL A 132 -4.11 3.13 -0.51
N SER A 133 -3.13 2.93 -1.37
CA SER A 133 -3.27 3.19 -2.81
C SER A 133 -2.66 2.06 -3.62
N CYS A 134 -3.20 1.81 -4.80
CA CYS A 134 -2.61 0.92 -5.79
C CYS A 134 -2.47 1.64 -7.13
N SER A 135 -1.26 1.70 -7.69
CA SER A 135 -1.06 2.14 -9.06
C SER A 135 -0.91 0.96 -10.01
N SER A 136 -1.47 1.06 -11.21
CA SER A 136 -1.23 0.07 -12.26
C SER A 136 -1.45 0.67 -13.65
N PRO A 137 -0.57 0.37 -14.63
CA PRO A 137 -0.88 0.59 -16.04
C PRO A 137 -1.97 -0.38 -16.53
N LEU A 138 -2.46 -0.16 -17.75
CA LEU A 138 -3.30 -1.13 -18.48
C LEU A 138 -2.44 -2.18 -19.20
N ALA A 139 -1.26 -1.79 -19.64
CA ALA A 139 -0.24 -2.63 -20.28
C ALA A 139 1.13 -1.94 -20.17
N ILE A 140 2.21 -2.70 -20.32
CA ILE A 140 3.55 -2.13 -20.46
C ILE A 140 3.75 -1.67 -21.90
N ASP A 141 4.04 -0.38 -22.07
CA ASP A 141 4.54 0.20 -23.30
C ASP A 141 6.08 0.17 -23.26
N THR A 142 6.67 -0.72 -24.06
CA THR A 142 8.14 -0.90 -24.13
C THR A 142 8.85 0.19 -24.94
N THR A 143 8.11 1.12 -25.54
CA THR A 143 8.70 2.31 -26.20
C THR A 143 8.99 3.43 -25.22
N VAL A 144 8.38 3.37 -24.03
CA VAL A 144 8.67 4.27 -22.91
C VAL A 144 10.03 3.89 -22.31
N GLU A 145 10.88 4.89 -22.06
CA GLU A 145 12.18 4.66 -21.41
C GLU A 145 12.02 3.90 -20.08
N ALA A 146 12.91 2.94 -19.83
CA ALA A 146 12.93 2.16 -18.60
C ALA A 146 12.95 3.07 -17.36
N GLY A 147 12.14 2.72 -16.36
CA GLY A 147 12.00 3.52 -15.14
C GLY A 147 11.11 4.76 -15.28
N LYS A 148 10.53 5.05 -16.45
CA LYS A 148 9.55 6.13 -16.60
C LYS A 148 8.12 5.64 -16.39
N VAL A 149 7.28 6.57 -15.94
CA VAL A 149 5.85 6.34 -15.70
C VAL A 149 5.16 5.92 -17.00
N GLN A 150 4.37 4.87 -16.93
CA GLN A 150 3.60 4.37 -18.07
C GLN A 150 2.46 5.34 -18.42
N PRO A 151 2.20 5.63 -19.71
CA PRO A 151 1.16 6.56 -20.13
C PRO A 151 -0.24 6.20 -19.65
N THR A 152 -0.51 4.90 -19.51
CA THR A 152 -1.80 4.37 -19.05
C THR A 152 -1.83 4.09 -17.55
N ASN A 153 -0.83 4.51 -16.79
CA ASN A 153 -0.83 4.31 -15.35
C ASN A 153 -1.95 5.11 -14.68
N ASN A 154 -2.73 4.44 -13.84
CA ASN A 154 -3.70 5.07 -12.97
C ASN A 154 -3.40 4.70 -11.51
N SER A 155 -3.70 5.62 -10.59
CA SER A 155 -3.67 5.35 -9.15
C SER A 155 -5.10 5.22 -8.64
N LEU A 156 -5.38 4.08 -8.03
CA LEU A 156 -6.59 3.83 -7.25
C LEU A 156 -6.28 4.18 -5.79
N SER A 157 -7.22 4.84 -5.13
CA SER A 157 -7.09 5.29 -3.75
C SER A 157 -8.38 4.99 -3.00
N TYR A 158 -8.26 4.72 -1.70
CA TYR A 158 -9.42 4.56 -0.82
C TYR A 158 -9.85 5.94 -0.29
N GLY A 159 -11.16 6.16 -0.16
CA GLY A 159 -11.72 7.42 0.36
C GLY A 159 -12.43 8.30 -0.67
N LYS A 160 -13.37 9.11 -0.19
CA LYS A 160 -14.39 9.83 -0.99
C LYS A 160 -13.83 10.98 -1.85
N TRP A 161 -12.68 11.53 -1.47
CA TRP A 161 -12.11 12.74 -2.07
C TRP A 161 -10.58 12.75 -2.01
N ALA A 162 -9.91 11.60 -2.15
CA ALA A 162 -8.46 11.48 -2.01
C ALA A 162 -7.71 12.37 -3.02
N THR A 163 -7.60 13.66 -2.70
CA THR A 163 -6.77 14.63 -3.36
C THR A 163 -5.36 14.26 -2.97
N SER A 164 -4.82 13.25 -3.66
CA SER A 164 -3.40 13.03 -3.74
C SER A 164 -2.69 12.99 -2.37
N PRO A 165 -2.61 11.83 -1.71
CA PRO A 165 -1.82 11.68 -0.45
C PRO A 165 -0.35 12.14 -0.59
N HIS A 166 0.10 12.39 -1.83
CA HIS A 166 1.40 12.97 -2.15
C HIS A 166 1.53 14.49 -1.93
N SER A 167 0.47 15.22 -1.58
CA SER A 167 0.57 16.65 -1.23
C SER A 167 0.24 16.96 0.23
N THR A 168 -0.72 16.23 0.82
CA THR A 168 -1.22 16.49 2.18
C THR A 168 -1.76 15.20 2.80
N TRP A 169 -1.71 15.11 4.13
CA TRP A 169 -2.48 14.12 4.88
C TRP A 169 -3.98 14.30 4.64
N ASP A 170 -4.69 13.19 4.49
CA ASP A 170 -6.13 13.15 4.23
C ASP A 170 -6.83 12.53 5.43
N VAL A 171 -7.36 13.38 6.31
CA VAL A 171 -8.07 12.99 7.55
C VAL A 171 -9.43 12.34 7.29
N ASP A 172 -10.00 12.52 6.09
CA ASP A 172 -11.31 11.96 5.74
C ASP A 172 -11.19 10.56 5.12
N ALA A 173 -9.99 10.19 4.67
CA ALA A 173 -9.71 8.91 4.01
C ALA A 173 -8.73 8.02 4.78
N ASP A 174 -8.08 8.54 5.83
CA ASP A 174 -7.21 7.74 6.66
C ASP A 174 -8.00 6.80 7.59
N ILE A 175 -7.31 5.74 7.98
CA ILE A 175 -7.83 4.77 8.93
C ILE A 175 -6.89 4.79 10.12
N ASN A 176 -7.35 5.36 11.22
CA ASN A 176 -6.65 5.28 12.49
C ASN A 176 -6.78 3.86 13.05
N ILE A 177 -5.64 3.20 13.28
CA ILE A 177 -5.58 1.91 13.97
C ILE A 177 -4.96 2.17 15.33
N VAL A 178 -5.79 2.10 16.37
CA VAL A 178 -5.34 2.02 17.75
C VAL A 178 -5.00 0.56 18.02
N PHE A 179 -3.83 0.29 18.59
CA PHE A 179 -3.32 -1.08 18.70
C PHE A 179 -4.20 -1.97 19.59
N ALA A 180 -4.95 -1.36 20.49
CA ALA A 180 -5.94 -2.03 21.32
C ALA A 180 -7.26 -2.41 20.58
N ASP A 181 -7.58 -1.75 19.47
CA ASP A 181 -8.95 -1.76 18.89
C ASP A 181 -9.18 -2.86 17.86
N VAL A 182 -8.13 -3.53 17.37
CA VAL A 182 -8.26 -4.57 16.32
C VAL A 182 -7.63 -5.89 16.73
N LYS A 183 -7.75 -6.27 18.00
CA LYS A 183 -7.25 -7.54 18.52
C LYS A 183 -7.80 -8.71 17.68
N LEU A 184 -6.91 -9.64 17.31
CA LEU A 184 -7.31 -10.97 16.87
C LEU A 184 -8.34 -11.49 17.88
N GLY A 185 -9.58 -11.69 17.42
CA GLY A 185 -10.65 -12.16 18.30
C GLY A 185 -10.16 -13.38 19.07
N GLU A 186 -10.46 -13.43 20.37
CA GLU A 186 -10.11 -14.60 21.18
C GLU A 186 -10.61 -15.84 20.44
N LYS A 187 -9.73 -16.85 20.30
CA LYS A 187 -10.10 -18.13 19.71
C LYS A 187 -11.30 -18.67 20.49
N ILE A 188 -12.50 -18.61 19.91
CA ILE A 188 -13.66 -19.28 20.48
C ILE A 188 -13.37 -20.78 20.39
N ILE A 189 -12.93 -21.37 21.50
CA ILE A 189 -12.85 -22.82 21.64
C ILE A 189 -14.29 -23.29 21.75
N LEU A 190 -14.86 -23.70 20.62
CA LEU A 190 -16.16 -24.36 20.62
C LEU A 190 -16.03 -25.67 21.42
N PRO A 191 -16.99 -25.99 22.30
CA PRO A 191 -17.01 -27.30 22.94
C PRO A 191 -17.08 -28.39 21.87
N PRO A 192 -16.51 -29.59 22.13
CA PRO A 192 -16.61 -30.71 21.18
C PRO A 192 -18.09 -30.98 20.87
N PRO A 193 -18.43 -31.34 19.63
CA PRO A 193 -19.80 -31.63 19.24
C PRO A 193 -20.38 -32.78 20.11
N PRO A 194 -21.71 -32.77 20.36
CA PRO A 194 -22.38 -33.77 21.18
C PRO A 194 -22.29 -35.20 20.62
#